data_AF-A0A2M9XDF1-F1
#
_entry.id   AF-A0A2M9XDF1-F1
#
_cell.length_a   1.000
_cell.length_b   1.000
_cell.length_c   1.000
_cell.angle_alpha   90.00
_cell.angle_beta   90.00
_cell.angle_gamma   90.00
#
_symmetry.space_group_name_H-M   'P 1'
#
loop_
_entity.id
_entity.type
_entity.pdbx_description
1 polymer ?
#
loop_
_entity_poly.entity_id
_entity_poly.type
_entity_poly.pdbx_seq_one_letter_code
_entity_poly.pdbx_strand_id
1 'polypeptide(L)'
;MAALEGILIRVADPTTSTWILLQSILFWFSCGLVVSISNTGLPKWIGSILLTEILTAPWLIALVIIPEQYSHLVPLIVVNTLFGAVIGGLNKILKTPE
;
A
#
# COMPACT_ATOMS: atom_id res chain seq x y z
N MET A 1 -1.63 -0.06 -16.43
CA MET A 1 -0.93 1.12 -15.90
C MET A 1 0.29 0.73 -15.06
N ALA A 2 0.17 -0.10 -14.03
CA ALA A 2 1.34 -0.51 -13.21
C ALA A 2 2.51 -1.13 -14.01
N ALA A 3 2.24 -2.00 -14.98
CA ALA A 3 3.28 -2.56 -15.85
C ALA A 3 3.95 -1.52 -16.77
N LEU A 4 3.21 -0.49 -17.19
CA LEU A 4 3.72 0.59 -18.04
C LEU A 4 4.71 1.48 -17.26
N GLU A 5 4.40 1.77 -16.00
CA GLU A 5 5.30 2.48 -15.07
C GLU A 5 6.57 1.69 -14.78
N GLY A 6 6.46 0.37 -14.56
CA GLY A 6 7.65 -0.49 -14.43
C GLY A 6 8.53 -0.45 -15.68
N ILE A 7 7.93 -0.44 -16.88
CA ILE A 7 8.68 -0.30 -18.13
C ILE A 7 9.34 1.09 -18.23
N LEU A 8 8.61 2.17 -17.90
CA LEU A 8 9.13 3.55 -17.89
C LEU A 8 10.34 3.71 -16.96
N ILE A 9 10.27 3.17 -15.75
CA ILE A 9 11.39 3.23 -14.78
C ILE A 9 12.63 2.50 -15.35
N ARG A 10 12.43 1.32 -15.96
CA ARG A 10 13.52 0.56 -16.56
C ARG A 10 14.13 1.22 -17.79
N VAL A 11 13.34 1.98 -18.55
CA VAL A 11 13.79 2.76 -19.70
C VAL A 11 14.52 4.04 -19.25
N ALA A 12 14.06 4.67 -18.16
CA ALA A 12 14.66 5.89 -17.61
C ALA A 12 15.99 5.62 -16.89
N ASP A 13 16.11 4.49 -16.20
CA ASP A 13 17.36 4.06 -15.58
C ASP A 13 17.53 2.53 -15.72
N PRO A 14 18.36 2.05 -16.67
CA PRO A 14 18.58 0.63 -16.91
C PRO A 14 19.37 -0.06 -15.80
N THR A 15 19.96 0.68 -14.85
CA THR A 15 20.65 0.12 -13.68
C THR A 15 19.73 -0.12 -12.49
N THR A 16 18.44 0.26 -12.61
CA THR A 16 17.44 0.07 -11.57
C THR A 16 17.30 -1.40 -11.17
N SER A 17 17.39 -1.67 -9.87
CA SER A 17 17.24 -3.03 -9.36
C SER A 17 15.85 -3.60 -9.64
N THR A 18 15.80 -4.91 -9.93
CA THR A 18 14.55 -5.64 -10.16
C THR A 18 13.58 -5.51 -8.98
N TRP A 19 14.09 -5.32 -7.76
CA TRP A 19 13.29 -5.12 -6.56
C TRP A 19 12.56 -3.78 -6.54
N ILE A 20 13.21 -2.70 -7.00
CA ILE A 20 12.60 -1.36 -7.10
C ILE A 20 11.50 -1.36 -8.17
N LEU A 21 11.71 -2.09 -9.27
CA LEU A 21 10.69 -2.29 -10.30
C LEU A 21 9.47 -3.04 -9.75
N LEU A 22 9.69 -4.10 -8.98
CA LEU A 22 8.63 -4.85 -8.33
C LEU A 22 7.85 -3.97 -7.34
N GLN A 23 8.54 -3.22 -6.48
CA GLN A 23 7.91 -2.29 -5.53
C GLN A 23 7.06 -1.24 -6.24
N SER A 24 7.54 -0.69 -7.35
CA SER A 24 6.81 0.32 -8.13
C SER A 24 5.55 -0.26 -8.77
N ILE A 25 5.63 -1.46 -9.34
CA ILE A 25 4.47 -2.17 -9.90
C ILE A 25 3.44 -2.47 -8.80
N LEU A 26 3.88 -2.97 -7.64
CA LEU A 26 2.97 -3.23 -6.51
C LEU A 26 2.33 -1.92 -6.01
N PHE A 27 3.09 -0.84 -5.86
CA PHE A 27 2.55 0.44 -5.42
C PHE A 27 1.45 0.95 -6.35
N TRP A 28 1.71 0.96 -7.67
CA TRP A 28 0.72 1.42 -8.65
C TRP A 28 -0.48 0.49 -8.76
N PHE A 29 -0.28 -0.82 -8.61
CA PHE A 29 -1.37 -1.78 -8.53
C PHE A 29 -2.24 -1.54 -7.29
N SER A 30 -1.60 -1.36 -6.13
CA SER A 30 -2.24 -0.98 -4.87
C SER A 30 -3.09 0.28 -5.04
N CYS A 31 -2.56 1.34 -5.63
CA CYS A 31 -3.30 2.57 -5.92
C CYS A 31 -4.53 2.34 -6.82
N GLY A 32 -4.41 1.54 -7.88
CA GLY A 32 -5.55 1.21 -8.75
C GLY A 32 -6.64 0.41 -8.03
N LEU A 33 -6.22 -0.54 -7.20
CA LEU A 33 -7.12 -1.38 -6.41
C LEU A 33 -7.83 -0.57 -5.33
N VAL A 34 -7.13 0.36 -4.69
CA VAL A 34 -7.69 1.35 -3.75
C VAL A 34 -8.83 2.14 -4.38
N VAL A 35 -8.64 2.69 -5.57
CA VAL A 35 -9.67 3.49 -6.27
C VAL A 35 -10.88 2.61 -6.58
N SER A 36 -10.65 1.36 -7.02
CA SER A 36 -11.73 0.40 -7.30
C SER A 36 -12.54 0.08 -6.04
N ILE A 37 -11.88 -0.22 -4.92
CA ILE A 37 -12.52 -0.54 -3.64
C ILE A 37 -13.23 0.69 -3.04
N SER A 38 -12.67 1.88 -3.20
CA SER A 38 -13.26 3.12 -2.69
C SER A 38 -14.65 3.42 -3.29
N ASN A 39 -14.94 2.89 -4.49
CA ASN A 39 -16.24 2.99 -5.14
C ASN A 39 -17.22 1.86 -4.77
N THR A 40 -16.80 0.85 -4.00
CA THR A 40 -17.61 -0.36 -3.77
C THR A 40 -18.61 -0.23 -2.60
N GLY A 41 -18.89 0.97 -2.09
CA GLY A 41 -19.84 1.16 -0.97
C GLY A 41 -19.39 0.48 0.35
N LEU A 42 -18.14 0.02 0.41
CA LEU A 42 -17.57 -0.67 1.56
C LEU A 42 -17.46 0.30 2.75
N PRO A 43 -17.65 -0.16 4.01
CA PRO A 43 -17.55 0.71 5.18
C PRO A 43 -16.19 1.41 5.20
N LYS A 44 -16.18 2.76 5.23
CA LYS A 44 -14.97 3.60 5.15
C LYS A 44 -13.88 3.18 6.13
N TRP A 45 -14.27 2.62 7.28
CA TRP A 45 -13.36 2.12 8.30
C TRP A 45 -12.61 0.85 7.88
N ILE A 46 -13.33 -0.13 7.32
CA ILE A 46 -12.75 -1.38 6.78
C ILE A 46 -11.94 -1.08 5.52
N GLY A 47 -12.48 -0.20 4.66
CA GLY A 47 -11.78 0.29 3.49
C GLY A 47 -10.43 0.89 3.87
N SER A 48 -10.39 1.76 4.89
CA SER A 48 -9.16 2.40 5.37
C SER A 48 -8.10 1.40 5.86
N ILE A 49 -8.48 0.40 6.66
CA ILE A 49 -7.54 -0.63 7.13
C ILE A 49 -6.97 -1.42 5.95
N LEU A 50 -7.84 -1.90 5.06
CA LEU A 50 -7.44 -2.68 3.90
C LEU A 50 -6.55 -1.87 2.95
N LEU A 51 -6.91 -0.60 2.72
CA LEU A 51 -6.12 0.39 1.99
C LEU A 51 -4.71 0.50 2.56
N THR A 52 -4.60 0.67 3.87
CA THR A 52 -3.31 0.87 4.54
C THR A 52 -2.42 -0.36 4.40
N GLU A 53 -2.96 -1.57 4.56
CA GLU A 53 -2.22 -2.82 4.34
C GLU A 53 -1.76 -2.96 2.88
N ILE A 54 -2.64 -2.68 1.92
CA ILE A 54 -2.35 -2.78 0.48
C ILE A 54 -1.29 -1.76 0.05
N LEU A 55 -1.36 -0.52 0.55
CA LEU A 55 -0.42 0.55 0.21
C LEU A 55 0.95 0.35 0.88
N THR A 56 0.99 -0.36 2.01
CA THR A 56 2.24 -0.68 2.72
C THR A 56 2.90 -1.97 2.22
N ALA A 57 2.23 -2.77 1.40
CA ALA A 57 2.80 -3.99 0.81
C ALA A 57 4.15 -3.79 0.09
N PRO A 58 4.37 -2.75 -0.74
CA PRO A 58 5.70 -2.49 -1.33
C PRO A 58 6.78 -2.23 -0.27
N TRP A 59 6.41 -1.58 0.83
CA TRP A 59 7.31 -1.26 1.94
C TRP A 59 7.65 -2.48 2.78
N LEU A 60 6.71 -3.43 2.94
CA LEU A 60 7.00 -4.72 3.57
C LEU A 60 8.08 -5.48 2.78
N ILE A 61 8.05 -5.42 1.44
CA ILE A 61 9.12 -6.00 0.62
C ILE A 61 10.45 -5.31 0.93
N ALA A 62 10.47 -3.97 1.02
CA ALA A 62 11.68 -3.19 1.29
C ALA A 62 12.30 -3.47 2.67
N LEU A 63 11.46 -3.59 3.69
CA LEU A 63 11.88 -3.59 5.10
C LEU A 63 12.00 -4.99 5.70
N VAL A 64 11.33 -5.98 5.11
CA VAL A 64 11.29 -7.34 5.64
C VAL A 64 11.92 -8.33 4.68
N ILE A 65 11.57 -8.27 3.39
CA ILE A 65 12.01 -9.28 2.41
C ILE A 65 13.44 -9.02 1.94
N ILE A 66 13.76 -7.78 1.53
CA ILE A 66 15.11 -7.43 1.06
C ILE A 66 16.19 -7.63 2.15
N PRO A 67 16.01 -7.17 3.40
CA PRO A 67 16.99 -7.40 4.47
C PRO A 67 16.80 -8.75 5.19
N GLU A 68 15.88 -9.61 4.74
CA GLU A 68 15.55 -10.93 5.33
C GLU A 68 15.15 -10.88 6.83
N GLN A 69 14.59 -9.76 7.29
CA GLN A 69 14.20 -9.53 8.68
C GLN A 69 12.75 -9.91 8.98
N TYR A 70 12.39 -11.18 8.79
CA TYR A 70 11.02 -11.69 8.97
C TYR A 70 10.43 -11.46 10.36
N SER A 71 11.28 -11.29 11.38
CA SER A 71 10.84 -10.95 12.75
C SER A 71 10.07 -9.62 12.83
N HIS A 72 10.25 -8.71 11.86
CA HIS A 72 9.57 -7.42 11.83
C HIS A 72 8.20 -7.47 11.14
N LEU A 73 7.86 -8.58 10.46
CA LEU A 73 6.63 -8.71 9.70
C LEU A 73 5.39 -8.52 10.59
N VAL A 74 5.32 -9.24 11.71
CA VAL A 74 4.17 -9.20 12.62
C VAL A 74 4.01 -7.81 13.26
N PRO A 75 5.06 -7.18 13.84
CA PRO A 75 4.98 -5.80 14.31
C PRO A 75 4.52 -4.81 13.25
N LEU A 76 5.03 -4.92 12.02
CA LEU A 76 4.68 -4.02 10.92
C LEU A 76 3.21 -4.13 10.53
N ILE A 77 2.67 -5.34 10.41
CA ILE A 77 1.24 -5.56 10.12
C ILE A 77 0.37 -4.97 11.24
N VAL A 78 0.74 -5.20 12.51
CA VAL A 78 -0.01 -4.64 13.65
C VAL A 78 -0.01 -3.11 13.61
N VAL A 79 1.14 -2.50 13.34
CA VAL A 79 1.28 -1.04 13.22
C VAL A 79 0.49 -0.51 12.02
N ASN A 80 0.56 -1.16 10.86
CA ASN A 80 -0.21 -0.78 9.67
C ASN A 80 -1.71 -0.83 9.91
N THR A 81 -2.20 -1.89 10.56
CA THR A 81 -3.60 -2.03 10.94
C THR A 81 -4.02 -0.94 11.92
N LEU A 82 -3.19 -0.59 12.91
CA LEU A 82 -3.46 0.52 13.84
C LEU A 82 -3.53 1.86 13.11
N PHE A 83 -2.59 2.15 12.21
CA PHE A 83 -2.63 3.37 11.40
C PHE A 83 -3.88 3.42 10.51
N GLY A 84 -4.23 2.30 9.87
CA GLY A 84 -5.44 2.20 9.04
C GLY A 84 -6.72 2.42 9.84
N ALA A 85 -6.79 1.90 11.07
CA ALA A 85 -7.90 2.10 12.00
C ALA A 85 -8.00 3.55 12.48
N VAL A 86 -6.86 4.20 12.78
CA VAL A 86 -6.79 5.61 13.17
C VAL A 86 -7.24 6.50 12.01
N ILE A 87 -6.74 6.28 10.79
CA ILE A 87 -7.16 7.03 9.59
C ILE A 87 -8.65 6.83 9.34
N GLY A 88 -9.16 5.60 9.44
CA GLY A 88 -10.57 5.29 9.28
C GLY A 88 -11.44 5.97 10.33
N GLY A 89 -10.96 6.01 11.58
CA GLY A 89 -11.61 6.69 12.70
C GLY A 89 -11.63 8.20 12.52
N LEU A 90 -10.50 8.80 12.16
CA LEU A 90 -10.39 10.22 11.84
C LEU A 90 -11.31 10.60 10.67
N ASN A 91 -11.41 9.77 9.63
CA ASN A 91 -12.31 10.02 8.50
C ASN A 91 -13.79 9.98 8.94
N LYS A 92 -14.15 9.12 9.90
CA LYS A 92 -15.49 9.08 10.50
C LYS A 92 -15.77 10.29 11.40
N ILE A 93 -14.77 10.80 12.12
CA ILE A 93 -14.91 11.95 13.03
C ILE A 93 -14.92 13.28 12.27
N LEU A 94 -14.04 13.42 11.27
CA LEU A 94 -13.88 14.64 10.47
C LEU A 94 -14.97 14.79 9.40
N LYS A 95 -15.54 13.68 8.90
CA LYS A 95 -16.80 13.76 8.16
C LYS A 95 -17.94 13.84 9.17
N THR A 96 -18.26 15.07 9.55
CA THR A 96 -19.58 15.46 10.07
C THR A 96 -20.69 14.73 9.30
N PRO A 97 -21.73 14.24 10.00
CA PRO A 97 -22.77 13.40 9.42
C PRO A 97 -23.47 14.09 8.24
N GLU A 98 -23.99 13.28 7.32
CA GLU A 98 -25.06 13.70 6.42
C GLU A 98 -26.29 14.15 7.22
#